data_AF-I3RDZ8-F1
#
_entry.id   AF-I3RDZ8-F1
#
_cell.length_a   1.000
_cell.length_b   1.000
_cell.length_c   1.000
_cell.angle_alpha   90.00
_cell.angle_beta   90.00
_cell.angle_gamma   90.00
#
_symmetry.space_group_name_H-M   'P 1'
#
loop_
_entity.id
_entity.type
_entity.pdbx_description
1 polymer ?
#
loop_
_entity_poly.entity_id
_entity_poly.type
_entity_poly.pdbx_seq_one_letter_code
_entity_poly.pdbx_strand_id
1 'polypeptide(L)'
;MKVLRRRILKENVQFLTEVIDKMAKNGVIREDVIEEVYWTLKKLLKDSCEGELIEAFEEIVMIRSKLGKDVEPERHLEKAKVSLSKFLEGG
;
A
#
# COMPACT_ATOMS: atom_id res chain seq x y z
N MET A 1 -25.19 2.50 -4.99
CA MET A 1 -24.12 1.47 -5.05
C MET A 1 -22.71 2.04 -5.27
N LYS A 2 -22.47 2.94 -6.24
CA LYS A 2 -21.10 3.50 -6.48
C LYS A 2 -20.51 4.25 -5.27
N VAL A 3 -21.33 5.01 -4.54
CA VAL A 3 -20.90 5.77 -3.35
C VAL A 3 -20.40 4.84 -2.23
N LEU A 4 -21.11 3.74 -1.97
CA LEU A 4 -20.71 2.76 -0.96
C LEU A 4 -19.38 2.08 -1.33
N ARG A 5 -19.20 1.71 -2.60
CA ARG A 5 -17.93 1.13 -3.07
C ARG A 5 -16.76 2.10 -2.91
N ARG A 6 -16.95 3.37 -3.26
CA ARG A 6 -15.91 4.41 -3.10
C ARG A 6 -15.57 4.65 -1.63
N ARG A 7 -16.57 4.60 -0.73
CA ARG A 7 -16.34 4.71 0.71
C ARG A 7 -15.53 3.53 1.25
N ILE A 8 -15.92 2.30 0.92
CA ILE A 8 -15.18 1.08 1.34
C ILE A 8 -13.75 1.10 0.79
N LEU A 9 -13.55 1.54 -0.45
CA LEU A 9 -12.22 1.71 -1.03
C LEU A 9 -11.38 2.69 -0.21
N LYS A 10 -11.91 3.89 0.10
CA LYS A 10 -11.21 4.87 0.95
C LYS A 10 -10.91 4.33 2.35
N GLU A 11 -11.86 3.64 2.98
CA GLU A 11 -11.66 3.03 4.31
C GLU A 11 -10.53 1.97 4.28
N ASN A 12 -10.50 1.12 3.25
CA ASN A 12 -9.42 0.14 3.07
C ASN A 12 -8.07 0.81 2.82
N VAL A 13 -8.01 1.82 1.96
CA VAL A 13 -6.76 2.55 1.69
C VAL A 13 -6.26 3.25 2.94
N GLN A 14 -7.16 3.89 3.70
CA GLN A 14 -6.82 4.54 4.96
C GLN A 14 -6.26 3.54 5.98
N PHE A 15 -6.88 2.37 6.11
CA PHE A 15 -6.36 1.29 6.95
C PHE A 15 -4.96 0.84 6.52
N LEU A 16 -4.73 0.66 5.22
CA LEU A 16 -3.41 0.29 4.70
C LEU A 16 -2.35 1.36 4.99
N THR A 17 -2.68 2.64 4.81
CA THR A 17 -1.80 3.76 5.16
C THR A 17 -1.39 3.72 6.63
N GLU A 18 -2.34 3.46 7.55
CA GLU A 18 -2.04 3.36 8.98
C GLU A 18 -1.17 2.15 9.33
N VAL A 19 -1.41 1.00 8.71
CA VAL A 19 -0.61 -0.22 8.89
C VAL A 19 0.83 0.02 8.45
N ILE A 20 1.01 0.65 7.29
CA ILE A 20 2.32 1.00 6.73
C ILE A 20 3.03 2.03 7.62
N ASP A 21 2.34 3.09 8.06
CA ASP A 21 2.90 4.11 8.94
C ASP A 21 3.36 3.54 10.29
N LYS A 22 2.59 2.61 10.87
CA LYS A 22 2.98 1.91 12.10
C LYS A 22 4.21 1.04 11.91
N MET A 23 4.33 0.33 10.78
CA MET A 23 5.54 -0.44 10.47
C MET A 23 6.77 0.46 10.32
N ALA A 24 6.64 1.57 9.60
CA ALA A 24 7.71 2.54 9.40
C ALA A 24 8.18 3.15 10.74
N LYS A 25 7.25 3.57 11.61
CA LYS A 25 7.56 4.16 12.91
C LYS A 25 8.24 3.20 13.88
N ASN A 26 7.87 1.92 13.85
CA ASN A 26 8.46 0.92 14.73
C ASN A 26 9.83 0.43 14.24
N GLY A 27 10.25 0.80 13.02
CA GLY A 27 11.51 0.36 12.42
C GLY A 27 11.58 -1.16 12.18
N VAL A 28 10.44 -1.85 12.19
CA VAL A 28 10.34 -3.30 12.03
C VAL A 28 9.38 -3.60 10.90
N ILE A 29 9.93 -4.09 9.80
CA ILE A 29 9.17 -4.56 8.64
C ILE A 29 8.87 -6.04 8.85
N ARG A 30 7.60 -6.37 9.04
CA ARG A 30 7.15 -7.75 9.26
C ARG A 30 6.62 -8.35 7.97
N GLU A 31 7.17 -9.50 7.59
CA GLU A 31 6.87 -10.16 6.30
C GLU A 31 5.41 -10.59 6.19
N ASP A 32 4.79 -11.04 7.29
CA ASP A 32 3.36 -11.36 7.38
C ASP A 32 2.48 -10.15 7.04
N VAL A 33 2.81 -8.97 7.58
CA VAL A 33 2.07 -7.74 7.30
C VAL A 33 2.27 -7.28 5.85
N ILE A 34 3.49 -7.40 5.31
CA ILE A 34 3.75 -7.06 3.90
C ILE A 34 2.93 -7.96 2.97
N GLU A 35 2.80 -9.26 3.27
CA GLU A 35 1.91 -10.15 2.52
C GLU A 35 0.44 -9.72 2.62
N GLU A 36 -0.06 -9.36 3.81
CA GLU A 36 -1.44 -8.88 3.97
C GLU A 36 -1.70 -7.58 3.18
N VAL A 37 -0.76 -6.63 3.22
CA VAL A 37 -0.82 -5.38 2.45
C VAL A 37 -0.82 -5.69 0.95
N TYR A 38 0.05 -6.60 0.49
CA TYR A 38 0.11 -7.05 -0.91
C TYR A 38 -1.24 -7.61 -1.38
N TRP A 39 -1.84 -8.54 -0.63
CA TRP A 39 -3.10 -9.16 -1.01
C TRP A 39 -4.26 -8.16 -0.99
N THR A 40 -4.25 -7.23 -0.04
CA THR A 40 -5.28 -6.20 0.06
C THR A 40 -5.20 -5.26 -1.13
N LEU A 41 -4.02 -4.70 -1.45
CA LEU A 41 -3.83 -3.85 -2.62
C LEU A 41 -4.19 -4.57 -3.93
N LYS A 42 -3.75 -5.82 -4.09
CA LYS A 42 -4.12 -6.65 -5.25
C LYS A 42 -5.62 -6.82 -5.40
N LYS A 43 -6.36 -6.90 -4.29
CA LYS A 43 -7.83 -6.96 -4.32
C LYS A 43 -8.44 -5.62 -4.73
N LEU A 44 -7.94 -4.51 -4.18
CA LEU A 44 -8.41 -3.16 -4.56
C LEU A 44 -8.18 -2.87 -6.05
N LEU A 45 -7.05 -3.32 -6.59
CA LEU A 45 -6.69 -3.17 -8.01
C LEU A 45 -7.63 -3.89 -8.99
N LYS A 46 -8.45 -4.85 -8.52
CA LYS A 46 -9.49 -5.46 -9.35
C LYS A 46 -10.67 -4.54 -9.59
N ASP A 47 -10.89 -3.59 -8.68
CA ASP A 47 -12.05 -2.70 -8.65
C ASP A 47 -11.69 -1.23 -9.00
N SER A 48 -10.42 -0.84 -8.87
CA SER A 48 -9.89 0.49 -9.25
C SER A 48 -8.46 0.38 -9.79
N CYS A 49 -8.19 1.02 -10.93
CA CYS A 49 -6.86 1.12 -11.54
C CYS A 49 -6.29 2.53 -11.40
N GLU A 50 -6.61 3.23 -10.30
CA GLU A 50 -6.03 4.55 -10.00
C GLU A 50 -4.50 4.43 -9.87
N GLY A 51 -3.77 5.38 -10.46
CA GLY A 51 -2.32 5.30 -10.62
C GLY A 51 -1.60 5.18 -9.28
N GLU A 52 -2.08 5.89 -8.27
CA GLU A 52 -1.56 5.89 -6.91
C GLU A 52 -1.66 4.50 -6.25
N LEU A 53 -2.73 3.74 -6.53
CA LEU A 53 -2.88 2.37 -6.01
C LEU A 53 -1.93 1.40 -6.70
N ILE A 54 -1.67 1.61 -7.99
CA ILE A 54 -0.72 0.82 -8.77
C ILE A 54 0.70 1.08 -8.25
N GLU A 55 1.09 2.35 -8.11
CA GLU A 55 2.38 2.74 -7.54
C GLU A 55 2.59 2.13 -6.15
N ALA A 56 1.59 2.26 -5.26
CA ALA A 56 1.68 1.66 -3.93
C ALA A 56 1.84 0.14 -3.99
N PHE A 57 1.16 -0.54 -4.91
CA PHE A 57 1.28 -1.98 -5.10
C PHE A 57 2.66 -2.40 -5.62
N GLU A 58 3.21 -1.68 -6.59
CA GLU A 58 4.55 -1.92 -7.14
C GLU A 58 5.62 -1.81 -6.06
N GLU A 59 5.55 -0.76 -5.24
CA GLU A 59 6.48 -0.54 -4.14
C GLU A 59 6.39 -1.67 -3.09
N ILE A 60 5.19 -2.16 -2.76
CA ILE A 60 5.02 -3.33 -1.88
C ILE A 60 5.53 -4.63 -2.54
N VAL A 61 5.39 -4.79 -3.85
CA VAL A 61 5.98 -5.92 -4.60
C VAL A 61 7.50 -5.90 -4.54
N MET A 62 8.13 -4.71 -4.60
CA MET A 62 9.57 -4.58 -4.43
C MET A 62 10.03 -5.10 -3.07
N ILE A 63 9.35 -4.71 -1.99
CA ILE A 63 9.64 -5.20 -0.63
C ILE A 63 9.46 -6.72 -0.56
N ARG A 64 8.32 -7.21 -1.06
CA ARG A 64 7.95 -8.64 -1.01
C ARG A 64 8.88 -9.53 -1.82
N SER A 65 9.31 -9.07 -2.99
CA SER A 65 10.03 -9.91 -3.96
C SER A 65 11.47 -10.22 -3.52
N LYS A 66 12.04 -9.48 -2.56
CA LYS A 66 13.46 -9.59 -2.13
C LYS A 66 14.45 -9.63 -3.32
N LEU A 67 14.01 -9.21 -4.53
CA LEU A 67 14.74 -9.37 -5.78
C LEU A 67 15.78 -8.26 -5.89
N GLY A 68 16.96 -8.54 -5.33
CA GLY A 68 18.14 -7.69 -5.41
C GLY A 68 18.68 -7.39 -4.02
N LYS A 69 19.97 -7.66 -3.81
CA LYS A 69 20.67 -7.48 -2.52
C LYS A 69 20.82 -6.01 -2.06
N ASP A 70 20.10 -5.07 -2.67
CA ASP A 70 20.15 -3.61 -2.44
C ASP A 70 18.74 -2.97 -2.33
N VAL A 71 17.70 -3.76 -2.02
CA VAL A 71 16.38 -3.18 -1.74
C VAL A 71 16.43 -2.51 -0.38
N GLU A 72 16.15 -1.20 -0.34
CA GLU A 72 15.90 -0.42 0.89
C GLU A 72 14.40 -0.50 1.22
N PRO A 73 13.94 -1.51 1.97
CA PRO A 73 12.51 -1.76 2.15
C PRO A 73 11.81 -0.59 2.84
N GLU A 74 12.50 0.19 3.68
CA GLU A 74 11.98 1.41 4.31
C GLU A 74 11.65 2.49 3.28
N ARG A 75 12.50 2.65 2.26
CA ARG A 75 12.27 3.62 1.18
C ARG A 75 11.05 3.25 0.35
N HIS A 76 10.92 1.97 0.01
CA HIS A 76 9.76 1.46 -0.71
C HIS A 76 8.48 1.57 0.14
N LEU A 77 8.58 1.32 1.45
CA LEU A 77 7.47 1.42 2.38
C LEU A 77 6.97 2.87 2.51
N GLU A 78 7.88 3.84 2.60
CA GLU A 78 7.54 5.26 2.65
C GLU A 78 6.91 5.74 1.33
N LYS A 79 7.43 5.31 0.18
CA LYS A 79 6.79 5.63 -1.10
C LYS A 79 5.38 5.06 -1.23
N ALA A 80 5.18 3.80 -0.83
CA ALA A 80 3.87 3.18 -0.82
C ALA A 80 2.88 4.00 0.04
N LYS A 81 3.32 4.45 1.23
CA LYS A 81 2.54 5.34 2.10
C LYS A 81 2.18 6.65 1.42
N VAL A 82 3.14 7.29 0.74
CA VAL A 82 2.92 8.56 0.03
C VAL A 82 1.89 8.39 -1.09
N SER A 83 2.00 7.36 -1.91
CA SER A 83 1.02 7.12 -2.98
C SER A 83 -0.38 6.84 -2.42
N LEU A 84 -0.51 6.04 -1.35
CA LEU A 84 -1.82 5.84 -0.70
C LEU A 84 -2.39 7.13 -0.07
N SER A 85 -1.53 8.01 0.44
CA SER A 85 -1.96 9.30 0.98
C SER A 85 -2.49 10.22 -0.12
N LYS A 86 -1.80 10.31 -1.27
CA LYS A 86 -2.25 11.06 -2.45
C LYS A 86 -3.61 10.57 -2.95
N PHE A 87 -3.80 9.25 -3.00
CA PHE A 87 -5.09 8.66 -3.36
C PHE A 87 -6.24 9.17 -2.46
N LEU A 88 -5.99 9.26 -1.14
CA LEU A 88 -7.01 9.70 -0.19
C LEU A 88 -7.36 11.18 -0.33
N GLU A 89 -6.36 12.01 -0.62
CA GLU A 89 -6.47 13.45 -0.89
C GLU A 89 -7.23 13.76 -2.20
N GLY A 90 -7.34 12.77 -3.10
CA GLY A 90 -8.17 12.84 -4.29
C GLY A 90 -7.38 13.18 -5.54
N GLY A 91 -6.39 12.35 -5.87
CA GLY A 91 -5.76 12.32 -7.19
C GLY A 91 -6.75 12.44 -8.35
#